data_AF-A0A3B9R082-F1
#
_entry.id   AF-A0A3B9R082-F1
#
_cell.length_a   1.000
_cell.length_b   1.000
_cell.length_c   1.000
_cell.angle_alpha   90.00
_cell.angle_beta   90.00
_cell.angle_gamma   90.00
#
_symmetry.space_group_name_H-M   'P 1'
#
loop_
_entity.id
_entity.type
_entity.pdbx_description
1 polymer ?
#
loop_
_entity_poly.entity_id
_entity_poly.type
_entity_poly.pdbx_seq_one_letter_code
_entity_poly.pdbx_strand_id
1 'polypeptide(L)'
;MMKASHIPRESLESAGLVTEVMSDERRATITWHDGHQSIFHTIWLRDNCSCDSCGDHSGGHRFFELNMMPGDLANRISFDGNLIKIDWLKEAHSTVFDAAWLRSHCYSNQERARRRHKPVLWDAGLTECLPHVSYPAALEDQEQLLAIYDAVRTYGICLLEDVPKRPEETEEIAGLLSFIRETHYGRVFEIVSTANPAVIANIPVPLRPHTDENFREPPPGIMIFHSIKASEDGGGKSVMTDGFKLAADFKVQYPSEYELLTKVPITHRRFIEGVGLRAEAPVIGLDYFGHIREFRLNERTMGPLDLPEELLEPVYDALSKMFALSYDSKYHMSYLLKDGEALVFDNARVLHARTSFNGHRHVRLTHVGSDEFYSRWRQLRHELKGDINLI
;
A
#
# COMPACT_ATOMS: atom_id res chain seq x y z
N MET A 1 9.25 -13.09 -24.69
CA MET A 1 8.54 -14.17 -23.98
C MET A 1 9.02 -14.14 -22.54
N MET A 2 8.18 -13.71 -21.60
CA MET A 2 8.44 -13.94 -20.18
C MET A 2 8.45 -15.45 -19.94
N LYS A 3 9.56 -15.99 -19.42
CA LYS A 3 9.60 -17.37 -18.96
C LYS A 3 9.00 -17.38 -17.56
N ALA A 4 8.05 -18.28 -17.32
CA ALA A 4 7.58 -18.53 -15.96
C ALA A 4 8.78 -18.98 -15.11
N SER A 5 9.16 -18.18 -14.13
CA SER A 5 10.11 -18.58 -13.11
C SER A 5 9.34 -19.36 -12.06
N HIS A 6 9.55 -20.67 -12.00
CA HIS A 6 9.20 -21.42 -10.79
C HIS A 6 10.05 -20.82 -9.67
N ILE A 7 9.41 -20.25 -8.65
CA ILE A 7 10.11 -19.84 -7.44
C ILE A 7 10.32 -21.13 -6.66
N PRO A 8 11.55 -21.65 -6.57
CA PRO A 8 11.81 -22.84 -5.79
C PRO A 8 11.40 -22.50 -4.34
N ARG A 9 10.65 -23.39 -3.69
CA ARG A 9 10.44 -23.31 -2.25
C ARG A 9 11.78 -23.62 -1.57
N GLU A 10 12.69 -22.65 -1.53
CA GLU A 10 14.01 -22.84 -0.94
C GLU A 10 13.88 -23.19 0.54
N SER A 11 14.63 -24.21 0.94
CA SER A 11 14.65 -24.74 2.29
C SER A 11 15.31 -23.74 3.23
N LEU A 12 14.59 -23.26 4.24
CA LEU A 12 15.25 -22.83 5.46
C LEU A 12 15.91 -24.07 6.07
N GLU A 13 17.25 -24.08 6.14
CA GLU A 13 18.05 -25.11 6.79
C GLU A 13 17.58 -25.31 8.24
N SER A 14 16.63 -26.21 8.44
CA SER A 14 16.13 -26.58 9.75
C SER A 14 15.58 -27.99 9.66
N ALA A 15 16.42 -28.98 9.91
CA ALA A 15 16.00 -30.37 10.01
C ALA A 15 15.09 -30.54 11.25
N GLY A 16 13.94 -31.19 11.10
CA GLY A 16 13.10 -31.59 12.23
C GLY A 16 12.15 -30.51 12.73
N LEU A 17 11.59 -29.69 11.83
CA LEU A 17 10.58 -28.67 12.19
C LEU A 17 9.29 -29.25 12.78
N VAL A 18 8.95 -30.48 12.43
CA VAL A 18 7.69 -31.16 12.76
C VAL A 18 7.95 -32.23 13.81
N THR A 19 7.16 -32.23 14.88
CA THR A 19 7.24 -33.24 15.95
C THR A 19 6.09 -34.23 15.89
N GLU A 20 4.91 -33.77 15.45
CA GLU A 20 3.72 -34.60 15.37
C GLU A 20 2.78 -34.07 14.28
N VAL A 21 2.10 -35.00 13.60
CA VAL A 21 0.99 -34.66 12.70
C VAL A 21 -0.19 -35.56 13.01
N MET A 22 -1.35 -34.95 13.19
CA MET A 22 -2.64 -35.62 13.30
C MET A 22 -3.59 -35.09 12.24
N SER A 23 -4.47 -35.93 11.70
CA SER A 23 -5.50 -35.47 10.78
C SER A 23 -6.81 -36.23 10.90
N ASP A 24 -7.87 -35.55 10.48
CA ASP A 24 -9.16 -36.11 10.15
C ASP A 24 -9.54 -35.73 8.71
N GLU A 25 -10.76 -36.04 8.27
CA GLU A 25 -11.23 -35.74 6.90
C GLU A 25 -11.29 -34.24 6.58
N ARG A 26 -11.35 -33.37 7.60
CA ARG A 26 -11.55 -31.92 7.44
C ARG A 26 -10.31 -31.10 7.78
N ARG A 27 -9.42 -31.60 8.65
CA ARG A 27 -8.32 -30.84 9.23
C ARG A 27 -7.08 -31.70 9.47
N ALA A 28 -5.93 -31.07 9.33
CA ALA A 28 -4.64 -31.55 9.79
C ALA A 28 -4.12 -30.59 10.89
N THR A 29 -3.63 -31.15 11.98
CA THR A 29 -2.93 -30.44 13.05
C THR A 29 -1.46 -30.84 12.99
N ILE A 30 -0.58 -29.87 12.83
CA ILE A 30 0.87 -30.05 12.84
C ILE A 30 1.41 -29.40 14.11
N THR A 31 2.07 -30.20 14.95
CA THR A 31 2.85 -29.72 16.09
C THR A 31 4.29 -29.52 15.63
N TRP A 32 4.83 -28.33 15.91
CA TRP A 32 6.17 -27.95 15.51
C TRP A 32 7.17 -28.12 16.67
N HIS A 33 8.46 -28.12 16.36
CA HIS A 33 9.55 -28.26 17.35
C HIS A 33 9.54 -27.16 18.43
N ASP A 34 9.01 -25.97 18.12
CA ASP A 34 8.84 -24.85 19.05
C ASP A 34 7.59 -24.97 19.94
N GLY A 35 6.85 -26.08 19.83
CA GLY A 35 5.62 -26.35 20.56
C GLY A 35 4.39 -25.63 20.02
N HIS A 36 4.53 -24.78 19.00
CA HIS A 36 3.37 -24.19 18.33
C HIS A 36 2.56 -25.29 17.64
N GLN A 37 1.26 -25.07 17.50
CA GLN A 37 0.38 -25.94 16.71
C GLN A 37 -0.28 -25.14 15.61
N SER A 38 -0.25 -25.67 14.39
CA SER A 38 -0.94 -25.10 13.23
C SER A 38 -2.00 -26.06 12.73
N ILE A 39 -3.19 -25.52 12.45
CA ILE A 39 -4.32 -26.26 11.90
C ILE A 39 -4.48 -25.86 10.44
N PHE A 40 -4.53 -26.84 9.55
CA PHE A 40 -4.77 -26.68 8.11
C PHE A 40 -6.01 -27.47 7.70
N HIS A 41 -6.94 -26.85 6.96
CA HIS A 41 -8.09 -27.57 6.43
C HIS A 41 -7.64 -28.46 5.26
N THR A 42 -8.15 -29.68 5.20
CA THR A 42 -7.81 -30.66 4.14
C THR A 42 -8.13 -30.13 2.76
N ILE A 43 -9.25 -29.40 2.61
CA ILE A 43 -9.59 -28.71 1.36
C ILE A 43 -8.52 -27.71 0.93
N TRP A 44 -7.94 -26.95 1.87
CA TRP A 44 -6.88 -25.99 1.57
C TRP A 44 -5.57 -26.70 1.21
N LEU A 45 -5.23 -27.79 1.91
CA LEU A 45 -4.06 -28.61 1.59
C LEU A 45 -4.19 -29.25 0.20
N ARG A 46 -5.38 -29.75 -0.17
CA ARG A 46 -5.61 -30.33 -1.49
C ARG A 46 -5.58 -29.28 -2.59
N ASP A 47 -6.16 -28.11 -2.32
CA ASP A 47 -6.23 -26.98 -3.24
C ASP A 47 -4.84 -26.42 -3.56
N ASN A 48 -3.92 -26.42 -2.59
CA ASN A 48 -2.56 -25.88 -2.74
C ASN A 48 -1.51 -26.93 -3.15
N CYS A 49 -1.95 -28.08 -3.67
CA CYS A 49 -1.04 -29.07 -4.23
C CYS A 49 -0.31 -28.50 -5.45
N SER A 50 1.02 -28.56 -5.44
CA SER A 50 1.88 -28.01 -6.51
C SER A 50 2.63 -29.09 -7.29
N CYS A 51 2.09 -30.32 -7.38
CA CYS A 51 2.67 -31.36 -8.22
C CYS A 51 2.39 -31.10 -9.71
N ASP A 52 3.09 -31.78 -10.61
CA ASP A 52 2.99 -31.58 -12.07
C ASP A 52 1.54 -31.63 -12.61
N SER A 53 0.68 -32.46 -12.00
CA SER A 53 -0.72 -32.59 -12.42
C SER A 53 -1.65 -31.48 -11.89
N CYS A 54 -1.32 -30.88 -10.75
CA CYS A 54 -2.11 -29.79 -10.16
C CYS A 54 -1.61 -28.42 -10.58
N GLY A 55 -0.31 -28.32 -10.84
CA GLY A 55 0.37 -27.12 -11.29
C GLY A 55 0.81 -26.21 -10.16
N ASP A 56 1.83 -25.39 -10.41
CA ASP A 56 2.41 -24.50 -9.40
C ASP A 56 1.61 -23.20 -9.27
N HIS A 57 1.15 -22.93 -8.04
CA HIS A 57 0.43 -21.71 -7.69
C HIS A 57 1.30 -20.47 -7.83
N SER A 58 2.62 -20.56 -7.60
CA SER A 58 3.52 -19.39 -7.63
C SER A 58 3.65 -18.80 -9.04
N GLY A 59 3.66 -19.65 -10.07
CA GLY A 59 3.74 -19.22 -11.46
C GLY A 59 2.38 -19.01 -12.13
N GLY A 60 1.26 -19.14 -11.40
CA GLY A 60 -0.09 -19.08 -11.97
C GLY A 60 -0.44 -20.25 -12.90
N HIS A 61 0.35 -21.32 -12.90
CA HIS A 61 0.17 -22.49 -13.77
C HIS A 61 -0.74 -23.52 -13.13
N ARG A 62 -1.93 -23.13 -12.68
CA ARG A 62 -2.86 -24.01 -11.99
C ARG A 62 -3.68 -24.83 -12.98
N PHE A 63 -3.59 -26.16 -12.90
CA PHE A 63 -4.37 -27.11 -13.72
C PHE A 63 -5.51 -27.76 -12.96
N PHE A 64 -5.41 -27.86 -11.63
CA PHE A 64 -6.49 -28.39 -10.80
C PHE A 64 -7.55 -27.33 -10.51
N GLU A 65 -8.75 -27.51 -11.04
CA GLU A 65 -9.86 -26.58 -10.84
C GLU A 65 -10.62 -26.85 -9.52
N LEU A 66 -11.01 -25.78 -8.81
CA LEU A 66 -11.64 -25.90 -7.48
C LEU A 66 -13.03 -26.56 -7.51
N ASN A 67 -13.78 -26.43 -8.61
CA ASN A 67 -15.05 -27.14 -8.84
C ASN A 67 -14.88 -28.67 -8.95
N MET A 68 -13.66 -29.15 -9.24
CA MET A 68 -13.33 -30.57 -9.30
C MET A 68 -12.92 -31.13 -7.93
N MET A 69 -12.97 -30.32 -6.87
CA MET A 69 -12.66 -30.75 -5.50
C MET A 69 -13.56 -31.90 -5.06
N PRO A 70 -12.99 -33.05 -4.65
CA PRO A 70 -13.79 -34.14 -4.09
C PRO A 70 -14.55 -33.70 -2.84
N GLY A 71 -15.80 -34.18 -2.69
CA GLY A 71 -16.60 -33.91 -1.50
C GLY A 71 -16.11 -34.63 -0.23
N ASP A 72 -15.33 -35.69 -0.39
CA ASP A 72 -14.69 -36.47 0.67
C ASP A 72 -13.17 -36.40 0.49
N LEU A 73 -12.48 -35.85 1.48
CA LEU A 73 -11.04 -35.66 1.52
C LEU A 73 -10.39 -36.53 2.62
N ALA A 74 -10.89 -37.75 2.80
CA ALA A 74 -10.22 -38.76 3.61
C ALA A 74 -8.75 -38.90 3.22
N ASN A 75 -7.87 -38.82 4.22
CA ASN A 75 -6.45 -38.67 4.00
C ASN A 75 -5.64 -39.48 5.03
N ARG A 76 -4.37 -39.72 4.69
CA ARG A 76 -3.34 -40.16 5.61
C ARG A 76 -2.18 -39.19 5.50
N ILE A 77 -1.80 -38.56 6.60
CA ILE A 77 -0.66 -37.63 6.63
C ILE A 77 0.51 -38.28 7.35
N SER A 78 1.68 -38.15 6.76
CA SER A 78 2.97 -38.55 7.32
C SER A 78 3.99 -37.46 7.07
N PHE A 79 5.07 -37.45 7.83
CA PHE A 79 6.19 -36.55 7.58
C PHE A 79 7.51 -37.33 7.61
N ASP A 80 8.47 -36.88 6.81
CA ASP A 80 9.83 -37.39 6.78
C ASP A 80 10.80 -36.21 6.65
N GLY A 81 11.61 -35.98 7.69
CA GLY A 81 12.45 -34.80 7.81
C GLY A 81 11.64 -33.50 7.70
N ASN A 82 11.82 -32.80 6.58
CA ASN A 82 11.19 -31.50 6.30
C ASN A 82 10.02 -31.58 5.33
N LEU A 83 9.60 -32.78 4.94
CA LEU A 83 8.50 -32.98 4.01
C LEU A 83 7.27 -33.53 4.73
N ILE A 84 6.12 -32.93 4.46
CA ILE A 84 4.81 -33.43 4.88
C ILE A 84 4.12 -34.00 3.65
N LYS A 85 3.84 -35.31 3.68
CA LYS A 85 3.15 -36.05 2.63
C LYS A 85 1.72 -36.36 3.04
N ILE A 86 0.79 -36.10 2.14
CA ILE A 86 -0.63 -36.40 2.29
C ILE A 86 -1.02 -37.37 1.18
N ASP A 87 -1.41 -38.59 1.56
CA ASP A 87 -2.02 -39.56 0.66
C ASP A 87 -3.55 -39.42 0.76
N TRP A 88 -4.19 -39.05 -0.35
CA TRP A 88 -5.64 -38.87 -0.41
C TRP A 88 -6.30 -40.22 -0.71
N LEU A 89 -7.08 -40.77 0.22
CA LEU A 89 -7.46 -42.19 0.20
C LEU A 89 -8.54 -42.54 -0.83
N LYS A 90 -9.24 -41.54 -1.37
CA LYS A 90 -10.35 -41.69 -2.32
C LYS A 90 -10.00 -41.27 -3.75
N GLU A 91 -8.78 -40.80 -3.96
CA GLU A 91 -8.23 -40.49 -5.28
C GLU A 91 -6.83 -41.11 -5.40
N ALA A 92 -6.37 -41.40 -6.61
CA ALA A 92 -5.00 -41.86 -6.83
C ALA A 92 -4.04 -40.67 -6.83
N HIS A 93 -4.00 -39.90 -5.74
CA HIS A 93 -3.25 -38.65 -5.64
C HIS A 93 -2.52 -38.52 -4.30
N SER A 94 -1.38 -37.85 -4.33
CA SER A 94 -0.63 -37.48 -3.12
C SER A 94 -0.10 -36.07 -3.24
N THR A 95 -0.14 -35.33 -2.14
CA THR A 95 0.41 -33.98 -2.05
C THR A 95 1.63 -33.98 -1.13
N VAL A 96 2.68 -33.27 -1.52
CA VAL A 96 3.89 -33.09 -0.71
C VAL A 96 4.12 -31.60 -0.48
N PHE A 97 4.29 -31.22 0.77
CA PHE A 97 4.63 -29.86 1.18
C PHE A 97 5.99 -29.83 1.86
N ASP A 98 6.73 -28.75 1.63
CA ASP A 98 7.81 -28.36 2.53
C ASP A 98 7.20 -27.88 3.86
N ALA A 99 7.76 -28.33 4.97
CA ALA A 99 7.29 -28.03 6.31
C ALA A 99 7.42 -26.52 6.64
N ALA A 100 8.48 -25.86 6.18
CA ALA A 100 8.68 -24.43 6.37
C ALA A 100 7.64 -23.62 5.56
N TRP A 101 7.29 -24.08 4.35
CA TRP A 101 6.20 -23.47 3.57
C TRP A 101 4.86 -23.56 4.31
N LEU A 102 4.50 -24.73 4.85
CA LEU A 102 3.28 -24.85 5.66
C LEU A 102 3.35 -23.95 6.90
N ARG A 103 4.50 -23.90 7.59
CA ARG A 103 4.68 -23.04 8.76
C ARG A 103 4.49 -21.55 8.41
N SER A 104 5.05 -21.08 7.29
CA SER A 104 4.91 -19.69 6.86
C SER A 104 3.47 -19.34 6.45
N HIS A 105 2.68 -20.33 6.04
CA HIS A 105 1.27 -20.19 5.63
C HIS A 105 0.26 -20.51 6.74
N CYS A 106 0.70 -20.71 8.00
CA CYS A 106 -0.21 -20.88 9.13
C CYS A 106 -1.20 -19.71 9.21
N TYR A 107 -2.50 -19.98 9.01
CA TYR A 107 -3.54 -18.95 8.95
C TYR A 107 -4.23 -18.67 10.29
N SER A 108 -3.63 -19.12 11.41
CA SER A 108 -4.09 -18.74 12.75
C SER A 108 -4.14 -17.21 12.90
N ASN A 109 -5.03 -16.71 13.76
CA ASN A 109 -5.16 -15.25 13.95
C ASN A 109 -3.84 -14.60 14.38
N GLN A 110 -3.10 -15.27 15.26
CA GLN A 110 -1.80 -14.81 15.75
C GLN A 110 -0.77 -14.71 14.61
N GLU A 111 -0.64 -15.77 13.79
CA GLU A 111 0.35 -15.81 12.72
C GLU A 111 -0.01 -14.86 11.56
N ARG A 112 -1.30 -14.75 11.22
CA ARG A 112 -1.76 -13.74 10.25
C ARG A 112 -1.47 -12.32 10.75
N ALA A 113 -1.71 -12.02 12.03
CA ALA A 113 -1.40 -10.72 12.62
C ALA A 113 0.11 -10.45 12.73
N ARG A 114 0.93 -11.49 12.91
CA ARG A 114 2.40 -11.41 12.94
C ARG A 114 2.99 -11.07 11.57
N ARG A 115 2.51 -11.72 10.50
CA ARG A 115 2.98 -11.48 9.12
C ARG A 115 2.45 -10.20 8.51
N ARG A 116 1.33 -9.68 9.01
CA ARG A 116 0.74 -8.46 8.49
C ARG A 116 1.69 -7.28 8.68
N HIS A 117 1.84 -6.48 7.63
CA HIS A 117 2.49 -5.18 7.73
C HIS A 117 1.82 -4.29 8.77
N LYS A 118 2.61 -3.54 9.52
CA LYS A 118 2.13 -2.54 10.46
C LYS A 118 2.80 -1.21 10.09
N PRO A 119 2.08 -0.28 9.43
CA PRO A 119 2.64 1.04 9.16
C PRO A 119 2.94 1.74 10.48
N VAL A 120 4.00 2.55 10.49
CA VAL A 120 4.30 3.45 11.61
C VAL A 120 3.44 4.68 11.44
N LEU A 121 2.47 4.87 12.34
CA LEU A 121 1.60 6.05 12.35
C LEU A 121 2.35 7.24 12.95
N TRP A 122 2.22 8.43 12.35
CA TRP A 122 2.99 9.60 12.77
C TRP A 122 2.20 10.89 12.81
N ASP A 123 2.74 11.87 13.53
CA ASP A 123 2.24 13.23 13.68
C ASP A 123 3.31 14.24 13.24
N ALA A 124 3.21 15.52 13.66
CA ALA A 124 4.18 16.55 13.28
C ALA A 124 5.64 16.21 13.61
N GLY A 125 5.89 15.32 14.58
CA GLY A 125 7.22 14.87 14.99
C GLY A 125 7.99 14.16 13.88
N LEU A 126 7.33 13.62 12.83
CA LEU A 126 8.03 12.99 11.70
C LEU A 126 9.01 13.96 11.00
N THR A 127 8.81 15.28 11.13
CA THR A 127 9.73 16.29 10.57
C THR A 127 11.18 16.05 10.98
N GLU A 128 11.42 15.61 12.22
CA GLU A 128 12.77 15.42 12.78
C GLU A 128 13.43 14.11 12.30
N CYS A 129 12.63 13.15 11.84
CA CYS A 129 13.07 11.81 11.47
C CYS A 129 12.52 11.36 10.11
N LEU A 130 12.33 12.32 9.20
CA LEU A 130 11.88 12.06 7.83
C LEU A 130 12.84 11.08 7.14
N PRO A 131 12.36 9.89 6.73
CA PRO A 131 13.19 8.95 5.99
C PRO A 131 13.68 9.60 4.70
N HIS A 132 14.99 9.56 4.48
CA HIS A 132 15.63 10.15 3.31
C HIS A 132 16.61 9.17 2.67
N VAL A 133 16.78 9.29 1.35
CA VAL A 133 17.71 8.50 0.55
C VAL A 133 18.38 9.42 -0.47
N SER A 134 19.69 9.25 -0.68
CA SER A 134 20.41 9.94 -1.76
C SER A 134 19.97 9.38 -3.12
N TYR A 135 19.47 10.24 -4.01
CA TYR A 135 19.02 9.82 -5.34
C TYR A 135 20.14 9.18 -6.18
N PRO A 136 21.36 9.76 -6.27
CA PRO A 136 22.49 9.10 -6.92
C PRO A 136 22.78 7.70 -6.36
N ALA A 137 22.72 7.52 -5.04
CA ALA A 137 22.97 6.23 -4.42
C ALA A 137 21.89 5.19 -4.80
N ALA A 138 20.62 5.60 -4.88
CA ALA A 138 19.52 4.72 -5.29
C ALA A 138 19.59 4.28 -6.77
N LEU A 139 20.30 5.03 -7.63
CA LEU A 139 20.55 4.63 -9.02
C LEU A 139 21.60 3.50 -9.13
N GLU A 140 22.53 3.43 -8.19
CA GLU A 140 23.67 2.52 -8.24
C GLU A 140 23.55 1.32 -7.29
N ASP A 141 22.82 1.48 -6.18
CA ASP A 141 22.69 0.48 -5.12
C ASP A 141 21.22 0.07 -4.90
N GLN A 142 20.94 -1.22 -5.13
CA GLN A 142 19.61 -1.79 -4.94
C GLN A 142 19.13 -1.77 -3.49
N GLU A 143 20.02 -1.76 -2.49
CA GLU A 143 19.65 -1.62 -1.08
C GLU A 143 19.15 -0.20 -0.77
N GLN A 144 19.77 0.82 -1.38
CA GLN A 144 19.29 2.21 -1.28
C GLN A 144 17.96 2.38 -2.01
N LEU A 145 17.82 1.77 -3.18
CA LEU A 145 16.55 1.74 -3.89
C LEU A 145 15.45 1.06 -3.05
N LEU A 146 15.74 -0.10 -2.44
CA LEU A 146 14.84 -0.80 -1.54
C LEU A 146 14.45 0.06 -0.32
N ALA A 147 15.38 0.86 0.22
CA ALA A 147 15.11 1.77 1.34
C ALA A 147 14.03 2.81 1.01
N ILE A 148 13.93 3.28 -0.24
CA ILE A 148 12.84 4.16 -0.68
C ILE A 148 11.48 3.45 -0.54
N TYR A 149 11.37 2.22 -1.07
CA TYR A 149 10.14 1.44 -0.98
C TYR A 149 9.77 1.10 0.47
N ASP A 150 10.75 0.69 1.29
CA ASP A 150 10.53 0.37 2.69
C ASP A 150 10.10 1.61 3.49
N ALA A 151 10.65 2.79 3.18
CA ALA A 151 10.23 4.06 3.77
C ALA A 151 8.79 4.43 3.38
N VAL A 152 8.44 4.39 2.09
CA VAL A 152 7.07 4.66 1.62
C VAL A 152 6.09 3.64 2.19
N ARG A 153 6.44 2.36 2.25
CA ARG A 153 5.57 1.33 2.83
C ARG A 153 5.39 1.50 4.34
N THR A 154 6.42 1.89 5.07
CA THR A 154 6.41 2.00 6.54
C THR A 154 5.77 3.31 6.99
N TYR A 155 6.22 4.43 6.45
CA TYR A 155 5.83 5.78 6.85
C TYR A 155 4.87 6.45 5.85
N GLY A 156 4.68 5.91 4.65
CA GLY A 156 3.87 6.56 3.62
C GLY A 156 4.62 7.66 2.86
N ILE A 157 5.89 7.95 3.21
CA ILE A 157 6.65 9.07 2.65
C ILE A 157 8.17 8.81 2.73
N CYS A 158 8.92 9.32 1.75
CA CYS A 158 10.37 9.34 1.69
C CYS A 158 10.85 10.62 0.98
N LEU A 159 11.93 11.22 1.47
CA LEU A 159 12.65 12.31 0.82
C LEU A 159 13.78 11.75 -0.04
N LEU A 160 13.91 12.22 -1.26
CA LEU A 160 15.08 12.00 -2.11
C LEU A 160 15.92 13.27 -2.15
N GLU A 161 17.20 13.11 -1.86
CA GLU A 161 18.19 14.19 -1.87
C GLU A 161 19.06 14.14 -3.14
N ASP A 162 19.65 15.27 -3.52
CA ASP A 162 20.58 15.39 -4.65
C ASP A 162 20.01 14.96 -6.02
N VAL A 163 18.72 15.19 -6.24
CA VAL A 163 18.06 15.04 -7.54
C VAL A 163 18.52 16.18 -8.47
N PRO A 164 18.95 15.89 -9.71
CA PRO A 164 19.23 16.93 -10.69
C PRO A 164 18.03 17.85 -10.95
N LYS A 165 18.27 19.17 -10.89
CA LYS A 165 17.26 20.24 -11.01
C LYS A 165 16.79 20.49 -12.46
N ARG A 166 16.65 19.43 -13.24
CA ARG A 166 16.23 19.49 -14.64
C ARG A 166 14.83 18.89 -14.74
N PRO A 167 13.97 19.40 -15.64
CA PRO A 167 12.63 18.86 -15.81
C PRO A 167 12.65 17.33 -16.01
N GLU A 168 13.45 16.84 -16.95
CA GLU A 168 13.49 15.43 -17.38
C GLU A 168 13.63 14.46 -16.19
N GLU A 169 14.35 14.88 -15.14
CA GLU A 169 14.62 14.09 -13.96
C GLU A 169 13.36 13.66 -13.19
N THR A 170 12.26 14.42 -13.27
CA THR A 170 10.99 14.00 -12.66
C THR A 170 10.47 12.70 -13.27
N GLU A 171 10.63 12.52 -14.58
CA GLU A 171 10.24 11.27 -15.23
C GLU A 171 11.24 10.15 -14.96
N GLU A 172 12.53 10.46 -14.83
CA GLU A 172 13.58 9.49 -14.47
C GLU A 172 13.39 8.92 -13.06
N ILE A 173 13.04 9.74 -12.06
CA ILE A 173 12.65 9.23 -10.72
C ILE A 173 11.47 8.29 -10.85
N ALA A 174 10.44 8.69 -11.61
CA ALA A 174 9.26 7.87 -11.75
C ALA A 174 9.60 6.53 -12.42
N GLY A 175 10.44 6.53 -13.46
CA GLY A 175 10.95 5.35 -14.16
C GLY A 175 11.83 4.44 -13.30
N LEU A 176 12.60 5.00 -12.37
CA LEU A 176 13.35 4.24 -11.36
C LEU A 176 12.41 3.48 -10.42
N LEU A 177 11.28 4.10 -10.06
CA LEU A 177 10.35 3.57 -9.07
C LEU A 177 9.28 2.65 -9.68
N SER A 178 8.77 2.96 -10.87
CA SER A 178 7.73 2.19 -11.56
C SER A 178 7.40 2.79 -12.94
N PHE A 179 6.18 2.60 -13.43
CA PHE A 179 5.66 3.21 -14.65
C PHE A 179 4.83 4.45 -14.32
N ILE A 180 5.08 5.54 -15.04
CA ILE A 180 4.26 6.76 -14.94
C ILE A 180 2.83 6.44 -15.33
N ARG A 181 1.89 6.84 -14.47
CA ARG A 181 0.47 6.81 -14.79
C ARG A 181 0.09 8.13 -15.44
N GLU A 182 -0.15 8.08 -16.75
CA GLU A 182 -0.58 9.25 -17.51
C GLU A 182 -2.05 9.58 -17.25
N THR A 183 -2.36 10.88 -17.18
CA THR A 183 -3.73 11.39 -16.98
C THR A 183 -4.05 12.46 -18.01
N HIS A 184 -5.25 13.05 -17.94
CA HIS A 184 -5.58 14.21 -18.77
C HIS A 184 -4.74 15.47 -18.44
N TYR A 185 -3.99 15.47 -17.34
CA TYR A 185 -2.97 16.48 -17.05
C TYR A 185 -1.61 16.18 -17.71
N GLY A 186 -1.51 15.08 -18.45
CA GLY A 186 -0.27 14.56 -19.02
C GLY A 186 0.49 13.63 -18.07
N ARG A 187 1.76 13.38 -18.41
CA ARG A 187 2.71 12.53 -17.65
C ARG A 187 3.31 13.26 -16.45
N VAL A 188 3.53 14.55 -16.59
CA VAL A 188 4.04 15.43 -15.54
C VAL A 188 3.22 16.70 -15.50
N PHE A 189 2.85 17.13 -14.31
CA PHE A 189 2.13 18.35 -14.03
C PHE A 189 3.05 19.45 -13.50
N GLU A 190 2.99 20.62 -14.10
CA GLU A 190 3.81 21.78 -13.74
C GLU A 190 3.14 22.63 -12.66
N ILE A 191 3.72 22.63 -11.46
CA ILE A 191 3.30 23.50 -10.35
C ILE A 191 4.24 24.72 -10.32
N VAL A 192 3.98 25.64 -11.25
CA VAL A 192 4.70 26.92 -11.38
C VAL A 192 3.81 28.05 -10.89
N SER A 193 4.33 28.87 -9.99
CA SER A 193 3.67 30.10 -9.54
C SER A 193 3.52 31.07 -10.71
N THR A 194 2.29 31.29 -11.16
CA THR A 194 1.97 32.18 -12.28
C THR A 194 0.99 33.25 -11.84
N ALA A 195 1.01 34.42 -12.50
CA ALA A 195 0.15 35.54 -12.15
C ALA A 195 -1.36 35.27 -12.38
N ASN A 196 -1.71 34.35 -13.30
CA ASN A 196 -3.08 33.93 -13.63
C ASN A 196 -3.15 32.38 -13.76
N PRO A 197 -3.28 31.66 -12.65
CA PRO A 197 -3.26 30.20 -12.66
C PRO A 197 -4.61 29.58 -13.06
N ALA A 198 -4.59 28.58 -13.97
CA ALA A 198 -5.78 27.81 -14.36
C ALA A 198 -6.23 26.78 -13.29
N VAL A 199 -5.35 26.46 -12.34
CA VAL A 199 -5.58 25.50 -11.27
C VAL A 199 -5.18 26.07 -9.91
N ILE A 200 -5.91 25.70 -8.85
CA ILE A 200 -5.66 26.19 -7.49
C ILE A 200 -4.25 25.86 -6.98
N ALA A 201 -3.64 24.76 -7.48
CA ALA A 201 -2.27 24.38 -7.18
C ALA A 201 -1.23 25.45 -7.57
N ASN A 202 -1.59 26.39 -8.46
CA ASN A 202 -0.70 27.45 -8.93
C ASN A 202 -1.04 28.82 -8.30
N ILE A 203 -2.00 28.90 -7.38
CA ILE A 203 -2.35 30.13 -6.62
C ILE A 203 -1.50 30.20 -5.33
N PRO A 204 -0.81 31.32 -5.02
CA PRO A 204 0.07 31.45 -3.84
C PRO A 204 -0.67 31.54 -2.48
N VAL A 205 -1.88 30.97 -2.36
CA VAL A 205 -2.62 30.83 -1.11
C VAL A 205 -2.36 29.46 -0.46
N PRO A 206 -2.52 29.33 0.87
CA PRO A 206 -2.39 28.06 1.55
C PRO A 206 -3.34 27.02 0.97
N LEU A 207 -2.82 25.82 0.71
CA LEU A 207 -3.64 24.66 0.42
C LEU A 207 -3.76 23.84 1.69
N ARG A 208 -4.99 23.59 2.13
CA ARG A 208 -5.27 22.74 3.29
C ARG A 208 -4.98 21.27 2.96
N PRO A 209 -4.67 20.42 3.96
CA PRO A 209 -4.37 19.01 3.75
C PRO A 209 -5.46 18.30 2.96
N HIS A 210 -5.05 17.57 1.91
CA HIS A 210 -5.93 16.78 1.07
C HIS A 210 -5.19 15.61 0.44
N THR A 211 -5.94 14.61 -0.01
CA THR A 211 -5.47 13.63 -1.00
C THR A 211 -5.90 14.07 -2.41
N ASP A 212 -5.07 13.78 -3.41
CA ASP A 212 -5.31 14.20 -4.78
C ASP A 212 -6.17 13.23 -5.58
N GLU A 213 -6.99 13.80 -6.45
CA GLU A 213 -7.80 13.10 -7.43
C GLU A 213 -8.72 11.99 -6.88
N ASN A 214 -9.32 12.21 -5.70
CA ASN A 214 -10.33 11.34 -5.07
C ASN A 214 -11.53 10.98 -5.96
N PHE A 215 -11.71 11.70 -7.07
CA PHE A 215 -12.73 11.49 -8.11
C PHE A 215 -12.33 10.43 -9.16
N ARG A 216 -11.20 9.72 -8.99
CA ARG A 216 -10.77 8.59 -9.83
C ARG A 216 -10.91 7.25 -9.10
N GLU A 217 -11.02 6.19 -9.89
CA GLU A 217 -11.05 4.81 -9.41
C GLU A 217 -10.10 3.91 -10.21
N PRO A 218 -8.95 3.48 -9.64
CA PRO A 218 -8.39 3.96 -8.38
C PRO A 218 -7.81 5.39 -8.51
N PRO A 219 -7.69 6.16 -7.40
CA PRO A 219 -6.88 7.39 -7.36
C PRO A 219 -5.43 7.15 -7.80
N PRO A 220 -4.66 8.21 -8.10
CA PRO A 220 -3.20 8.13 -8.22
C PRO A 220 -2.60 7.44 -6.99
N GLY A 221 -1.64 6.53 -7.23
CA GLY A 221 -1.03 5.72 -6.19
C GLY A 221 0.09 6.47 -5.47
N ILE A 222 1.33 6.26 -5.90
CA ILE A 222 2.49 6.93 -5.32
C ILE A 222 2.74 8.24 -6.08
N MET A 223 2.76 9.35 -5.36
CA MET A 223 3.02 10.68 -5.90
C MET A 223 4.47 11.11 -5.68
N ILE A 224 4.99 11.89 -6.61
CA ILE A 224 6.36 12.42 -6.61
C ILE A 224 6.29 13.93 -6.80
N PHE A 225 6.74 14.69 -5.80
CA PHE A 225 6.94 16.13 -5.89
C PHE A 225 8.43 16.42 -6.02
N HIS A 226 8.89 16.81 -7.20
CA HIS A 226 10.28 17.20 -7.45
C HIS A 226 10.41 18.72 -7.46
N SER A 227 11.22 19.28 -6.56
CA SER A 227 11.49 20.72 -6.49
C SER A 227 12.61 21.13 -7.44
N ILE A 228 12.26 21.82 -8.51
CA ILE A 228 13.23 22.44 -9.43
C ILE A 228 13.75 23.74 -8.84
N LYS A 229 12.83 24.54 -8.27
CA LYS A 229 13.14 25.80 -7.60
C LYS A 229 12.20 26.02 -6.40
N ALA A 230 12.76 26.05 -5.20
CA ALA A 230 12.11 26.43 -3.97
C ALA A 230 11.80 27.94 -3.95
N SER A 231 10.88 28.34 -3.08
CA SER A 231 10.57 29.75 -2.87
C SER A 231 11.73 30.48 -2.19
N GLU A 232 12.06 31.68 -2.66
CA GLU A 232 13.18 32.49 -2.15
C GLU A 232 12.92 33.02 -0.72
N ASP A 233 11.65 33.15 -0.32
CA ASP A 233 11.25 33.64 1.01
C ASP A 233 11.19 32.56 2.09
N GLY A 234 11.57 31.31 1.77
CA GLY A 234 11.45 30.16 2.68
C GLY A 234 10.02 29.73 2.97
N GLY A 235 9.03 30.33 2.28
CA GLY A 235 7.64 29.92 2.28
C GLY A 235 7.38 28.71 1.37
N GLY A 236 6.11 28.32 1.24
CA GLY A 236 5.72 27.25 0.33
C GLY A 236 6.18 25.87 0.79
N LYS A 237 6.35 25.74 2.11
CA LYS A 237 6.70 24.50 2.79
C LYS A 237 5.61 23.48 2.51
N SER A 238 6.02 22.27 2.16
CA SER A 238 5.14 21.12 2.09
C SER A 238 4.66 20.80 3.50
N VAL A 239 3.34 20.67 3.65
CA VAL A 239 2.72 20.21 4.88
C VAL A 239 2.15 18.82 4.62
N MET A 240 2.61 17.82 5.35
CA MET A 240 2.22 16.42 5.17
C MET A 240 1.48 15.93 6.42
N THR A 241 0.45 15.11 6.23
CA THR A 241 -0.38 14.59 7.33
C THR A 241 -0.73 13.13 7.11
N ASP A 242 -0.50 12.29 8.11
CA ASP A 242 -0.82 10.86 8.05
C ASP A 242 -2.33 10.62 8.25
N GLY A 243 -3.05 10.34 7.16
CA GLY A 243 -4.47 10.00 7.20
C GLY A 243 -4.75 8.78 8.07
N PHE A 244 -3.80 7.84 8.20
CA PHE A 244 -4.01 6.66 9.03
C PHE A 244 -3.87 7.00 10.52
N LYS A 245 -3.00 7.95 10.89
CA LYS A 245 -2.95 8.50 12.24
C LYS A 245 -4.23 9.26 12.57
N LEU A 246 -4.71 10.10 11.64
CA LEU A 246 -5.97 10.82 11.80
C LEU A 246 -7.12 9.83 12.05
N ALA A 247 -7.26 8.82 11.21
CA ALA A 247 -8.30 7.80 11.34
C ALA A 247 -8.21 7.02 12.68
N ALA A 248 -6.99 6.66 13.11
CA ALA A 248 -6.78 5.97 14.40
C ALA A 248 -7.21 6.83 15.60
N ASP A 249 -6.83 8.11 15.61
CA ASP A 249 -7.21 9.05 16.67
C ASP A 249 -8.70 9.40 16.61
N PHE A 250 -9.25 9.58 15.41
CA PHE A 250 -10.65 9.87 15.18
C PHE A 250 -11.54 8.74 15.68
N LYS A 251 -11.12 7.47 15.52
CA LYS A 251 -11.81 6.31 16.10
C LYS A 251 -11.94 6.38 17.62
N VAL A 252 -10.93 6.93 18.31
CA VAL A 252 -10.92 7.06 19.76
C VAL A 252 -11.77 8.27 20.21
N GLN A 253 -11.65 9.40 19.49
CA GLN A 253 -12.32 10.65 19.86
C GLN A 253 -13.81 10.69 19.47
N TYR A 254 -14.13 10.11 18.31
CA TYR A 254 -15.43 10.20 17.64
C TYR A 254 -15.83 8.83 17.06
N PRO A 255 -16.07 7.81 17.90
CA PRO A 255 -16.28 6.43 17.43
C PRO A 255 -17.50 6.25 16.52
N SER A 256 -18.59 7.00 16.76
CA SER A 256 -19.81 6.94 15.94
C SER A 256 -19.59 7.58 14.57
N GLU A 257 -18.89 8.70 14.53
CA GLU A 257 -18.52 9.41 13.31
C GLU A 257 -17.50 8.60 12.51
N TYR A 258 -16.57 7.91 13.18
CA TYR A 258 -15.65 6.98 12.53
C TYR A 258 -16.41 5.85 11.82
N GLU A 259 -17.47 5.32 12.43
CA GLU A 259 -18.32 4.31 11.80
C GLU A 259 -19.00 4.86 10.53
N LEU A 260 -19.49 6.11 10.55
CA LEU A 260 -20.03 6.76 9.36
C LEU A 260 -18.97 6.93 8.27
N LEU A 261 -17.80 7.46 8.61
CA LEU A 261 -16.72 7.75 7.65
C LEU A 261 -16.02 6.50 7.08
N THR A 262 -16.27 5.32 7.66
CA THR A 262 -15.81 4.02 7.14
C THR A 262 -16.83 3.31 6.26
N LYS A 263 -18.11 3.71 6.32
CA LYS A 263 -19.21 3.02 5.64
C LYS A 263 -19.88 3.86 4.56
N VAL A 264 -20.07 5.15 4.81
CA VAL A 264 -20.81 6.03 3.90
C VAL A 264 -19.85 6.53 2.82
N PRO A 265 -20.11 6.23 1.53
CA PRO A 265 -19.28 6.72 0.45
C PRO A 265 -19.47 8.22 0.24
N ILE A 266 -18.36 8.93 0.06
CA ILE A 266 -18.34 10.36 -0.27
C ILE A 266 -18.10 10.50 -1.77
N THR A 267 -19.07 11.09 -2.46
CA THR A 267 -18.92 11.42 -3.88
C THR A 267 -17.84 12.48 -4.04
N HIS A 268 -16.87 12.22 -4.91
CA HIS A 268 -15.96 13.22 -5.45
C HIS A 268 -16.14 13.34 -6.95
N ARG A 269 -16.15 14.56 -7.48
CA ARG A 269 -16.32 14.81 -8.92
C ARG A 269 -15.49 15.99 -9.40
N ARG A 270 -15.09 15.94 -10.67
CA ARG A 270 -14.42 17.06 -11.34
C ARG A 270 -14.81 17.09 -12.82
N PHE A 271 -15.09 18.29 -13.33
CA PHE A 271 -15.28 18.54 -14.75
C PHE A 271 -14.34 19.67 -15.17
N ILE A 272 -13.38 19.38 -16.04
CA ILE A 272 -12.38 20.35 -16.50
C ILE A 272 -12.03 20.04 -17.95
N GLU A 273 -12.00 21.07 -18.81
CA GLU A 273 -11.61 20.94 -20.22
C GLU A 273 -12.36 19.82 -20.98
N GLY A 274 -13.65 19.62 -20.67
CA GLY A 274 -14.48 18.57 -21.27
C GLY A 274 -14.32 17.17 -20.68
N VAL A 275 -13.36 16.98 -19.75
CA VAL A 275 -13.13 15.72 -19.04
C VAL A 275 -13.95 15.70 -17.75
N GLY A 276 -14.92 14.78 -17.67
CA GLY A 276 -15.71 14.52 -16.47
C GLY A 276 -15.25 13.27 -15.74
N LEU A 277 -14.91 13.41 -14.45
CA LEU A 277 -14.50 12.31 -13.57
C LEU A 277 -15.37 12.31 -12.31
N ARG A 278 -15.73 11.12 -11.85
CA ARG A 278 -16.53 10.90 -10.64
C ARG A 278 -16.13 9.57 -10.02
N ALA A 279 -15.98 9.57 -8.70
CA ALA A 279 -15.83 8.35 -7.91
C ALA A 279 -16.52 8.52 -6.55
N GLU A 280 -16.85 7.40 -5.93
CA GLU A 280 -17.49 7.32 -4.64
C GLU A 280 -16.68 6.36 -3.76
N ALA A 281 -16.27 6.82 -2.58
CA ALA A 281 -15.58 5.97 -1.61
C ALA A 281 -15.70 6.59 -0.21
N PRO A 282 -15.71 5.76 0.86
CA PRO A 282 -15.61 6.28 2.22
C PRO A 282 -14.33 7.10 2.43
N VAL A 283 -14.35 8.00 3.41
CA VAL A 283 -13.13 8.75 3.79
C VAL A 283 -12.07 7.79 4.31
N ILE A 284 -12.48 6.77 5.08
CA ILE A 284 -11.59 5.77 5.68
C ILE A 284 -11.94 4.40 5.07
N GLY A 285 -11.19 3.99 4.06
CA GLY A 285 -11.34 2.68 3.44
C GLY A 285 -10.75 1.58 4.32
N LEU A 286 -11.55 0.56 4.65
CA LEU A 286 -11.12 -0.59 5.43
C LEU A 286 -10.93 -1.84 4.56
N ASP A 287 -9.97 -2.69 4.94
CA ASP A 287 -9.91 -4.07 4.45
C ASP A 287 -10.99 -4.95 5.11
N TYR A 288 -11.11 -6.20 4.65
CA TYR A 288 -12.06 -7.17 5.20
C TYR A 288 -11.89 -7.41 6.72
N PHE A 289 -10.68 -7.23 7.25
CA PHE A 289 -10.37 -7.41 8.66
C PHE A 289 -10.55 -6.12 9.49
N GLY A 290 -11.03 -5.03 8.88
CA GLY A 290 -11.25 -3.75 9.53
C GLY A 290 -9.98 -2.92 9.73
N HIS A 291 -8.88 -3.21 9.02
CA HIS A 291 -7.69 -2.36 9.01
C HIS A 291 -7.83 -1.26 7.98
N ILE A 292 -7.29 -0.08 8.30
CA ILE A 292 -7.25 1.03 7.36
C ILE A 292 -6.36 0.66 6.18
N ARG A 293 -6.92 0.76 4.97
CA ARG A 293 -6.26 0.48 3.70
C ARG A 293 -6.08 1.75 2.88
N GLU A 294 -6.97 2.72 3.03
CA GLU A 294 -7.03 3.92 2.20
C GLU A 294 -7.64 5.08 3.00
N PHE A 295 -7.23 6.30 2.68
CA PHE A 295 -7.75 7.54 3.23
C PHE A 295 -8.02 8.54 2.10
N ARG A 296 -9.24 9.05 1.99
CA ARG A 296 -9.66 10.00 0.94
C ARG A 296 -10.35 11.22 1.53
N LEU A 297 -9.69 12.36 1.47
CA LEU A 297 -10.25 13.61 2.01
C LEU A 297 -9.87 14.80 1.13
N ASN A 298 -10.83 15.40 0.44
CA ASN A 298 -10.60 16.62 -0.35
C ASN A 298 -11.90 17.39 -0.60
N GLU A 299 -12.20 18.34 0.29
CA GLU A 299 -13.42 19.15 0.29
C GLU A 299 -13.72 19.80 -1.07
N ARG A 300 -12.68 20.31 -1.75
CA ARG A 300 -12.81 21.05 -3.01
C ARG A 300 -13.38 20.23 -4.16
N THR A 301 -13.26 18.91 -4.05
CA THR A 301 -13.70 17.97 -5.10
C THR A 301 -14.88 17.13 -4.65
N MET A 302 -15.40 17.34 -3.44
CA MET A 302 -16.63 16.69 -3.00
C MET A 302 -17.80 17.13 -3.87
N GLY A 303 -18.60 16.15 -4.30
CA GLY A 303 -19.90 16.38 -4.91
C GLY A 303 -20.98 16.60 -3.85
N PRO A 304 -22.20 16.97 -4.27
CA PRO A 304 -23.37 16.91 -3.41
C PRO A 304 -23.52 15.51 -2.82
N LEU A 305 -23.75 15.41 -1.51
CA LEU A 305 -24.04 14.13 -0.87
C LEU A 305 -25.45 13.69 -1.26
N ASP A 306 -25.56 12.47 -1.76
CA ASP A 306 -26.82 11.83 -2.16
C ASP A 306 -27.08 10.68 -1.18
N LEU A 307 -27.67 11.03 -0.02
CA LEU A 307 -27.85 10.15 1.14
C LEU A 307 -29.30 10.24 1.65
N PRO A 308 -29.80 9.20 2.33
CA PRO A 308 -31.04 9.28 3.11
C PRO A 308 -31.04 10.48 4.07
N GLU A 309 -32.21 11.08 4.28
CA GLU A 309 -32.41 12.30 5.08
C GLU A 309 -31.76 12.19 6.46
N GLU A 310 -31.97 11.05 7.12
CA GLU A 310 -31.48 10.77 8.47
C GLU A 310 -29.95 10.65 8.57
N LEU A 311 -29.25 10.42 7.46
CA LEU A 311 -27.80 10.31 7.41
C LEU A 311 -27.11 11.61 7.03
N LEU A 312 -27.84 12.57 6.44
CA LEU A 312 -27.24 13.76 5.85
C LEU A 312 -26.53 14.62 6.91
N GLU A 313 -27.24 15.05 7.96
CA GLU A 313 -26.65 15.85 9.04
C GLU A 313 -25.54 15.11 9.81
N PRO A 314 -25.71 13.84 10.24
CA PRO A 314 -24.63 13.10 10.91
C PRO A 314 -23.36 12.96 10.07
N VAL A 315 -23.47 12.73 8.76
CA VAL A 315 -22.30 12.61 7.87
C VAL A 315 -21.61 13.96 7.69
N TYR A 316 -22.36 15.06 7.55
CA TYR A 316 -21.78 16.39 7.52
C TYR A 316 -21.04 16.74 8.81
N ASP A 317 -21.59 16.40 9.98
CA ASP A 317 -20.93 16.60 11.27
C ASP A 317 -19.64 15.77 11.39
N ALA A 318 -19.68 14.50 10.96
CA ALA A 318 -18.51 13.63 10.92
C ALA A 318 -17.40 14.17 10.01
N LEU A 319 -17.76 14.63 8.80
CA LEU A 319 -16.82 15.27 7.86
C LEU A 319 -16.22 16.55 8.44
N SER A 320 -17.05 17.41 9.04
CA SER A 320 -16.62 18.65 9.69
C SER A 320 -15.56 18.38 10.77
N LYS A 321 -15.81 17.40 11.65
CA LYS A 321 -14.85 16.97 12.68
C LYS A 321 -13.56 16.42 12.08
N MET A 322 -13.65 15.62 11.02
CA MET A 322 -12.46 15.08 10.33
C MET A 322 -11.63 16.19 9.67
N PHE A 323 -12.27 17.15 9.00
CA PHE A 323 -11.58 18.31 8.44
C PHE A 323 -10.90 19.14 9.53
N ALA A 324 -11.62 19.44 10.62
CA ALA A 324 -11.04 20.15 11.76
C ALA A 324 -9.80 19.44 12.33
N LEU A 325 -9.88 18.11 12.51
CA LEU A 325 -8.75 17.31 12.96
C LEU A 325 -7.58 17.35 11.97
N SER A 326 -7.87 17.23 10.67
CA SER A 326 -6.84 17.31 9.62
C SER A 326 -6.15 18.67 9.55
N TYR A 327 -6.75 19.73 10.10
CA TYR A 327 -6.20 21.09 10.11
C TYR A 327 -5.42 21.42 11.38
N ASP A 328 -5.45 20.54 12.38
CA ASP A 328 -4.70 20.69 13.62
C ASP A 328 -3.19 20.51 13.36
N SER A 329 -2.42 21.54 13.67
CA SER A 329 -0.97 21.58 13.42
C SER A 329 -0.20 20.48 14.14
N LYS A 330 -0.77 19.84 15.17
CA LYS A 330 -0.12 18.70 15.82
C LYS A 330 0.08 17.51 14.88
N TYR A 331 -0.69 17.42 13.79
CA TYR A 331 -0.53 16.38 12.77
C TYR A 331 0.29 16.83 11.55
N HIS A 332 0.75 18.07 11.52
CA HIS A 332 1.39 18.67 10.35
C HIS A 332 2.89 18.53 10.42
N MET A 333 3.42 17.53 9.71
CA MET A 333 4.82 17.52 9.34
C MET A 333 5.05 18.68 8.37
N SER A 334 6.08 19.51 8.60
CA SER A 334 6.34 20.70 7.79
C SER A 334 7.77 20.71 7.28
N TYR A 335 7.93 20.67 5.96
CA TYR A 335 9.24 20.58 5.33
C TYR A 335 9.39 21.54 4.15
N LEU A 336 10.48 22.29 4.12
CA LEU A 336 10.83 23.13 2.96
C LEU A 336 11.60 22.28 1.96
N LEU A 337 10.94 21.89 0.86
CA LEU A 337 11.56 21.11 -0.20
C LEU A 337 12.54 21.98 -1.00
N LYS A 338 13.84 21.77 -0.77
CA LYS A 338 14.93 22.53 -1.40
C LYS A 338 15.07 22.17 -2.88
N ASP A 339 15.76 23.01 -3.62
CA ASP A 339 16.10 22.73 -5.02
C ASP A 339 16.87 21.42 -5.14
N GLY A 340 16.39 20.51 -5.99
CA GLY A 340 17.00 19.20 -6.19
C GLY A 340 16.63 18.19 -5.10
N GLU A 341 15.56 18.43 -4.36
CA GLU A 341 14.94 17.41 -3.50
C GLU A 341 13.61 16.96 -4.10
N ALA A 342 13.23 15.71 -3.84
CA ALA A 342 11.91 15.19 -4.20
C ALA A 342 11.24 14.48 -3.02
N LEU A 343 9.92 14.64 -2.86
CA LEU A 343 9.13 13.82 -1.94
C LEU A 343 8.40 12.74 -2.71
N VAL A 344 8.55 11.50 -2.28
CA VAL A 344 7.81 10.32 -2.76
C VAL A 344 6.86 9.89 -1.66
N PHE A 345 5.55 9.84 -1.92
CA PHE A 345 4.56 9.54 -0.89
C PHE A 345 3.34 8.81 -1.42
N ASP A 346 2.69 8.06 -0.54
CA ASP A 346 1.48 7.30 -0.83
C ASP A 346 0.23 8.19 -0.70
N ASN A 347 -0.39 8.54 -1.83
CA ASN A 347 -1.58 9.39 -1.87
C ASN A 347 -2.84 8.70 -1.31
N ALA A 348 -2.81 7.37 -1.14
CA ALA A 348 -3.88 6.65 -0.45
C ALA A 348 -3.77 6.75 1.09
N ARG A 349 -2.72 7.41 1.61
CA ARG A 349 -2.46 7.53 3.05
C ARG A 349 -2.13 8.96 3.47
N VAL A 350 -1.20 9.61 2.80
CA VAL A 350 -0.61 10.88 3.21
C VAL A 350 -1.34 12.02 2.51
N LEU A 351 -1.97 12.88 3.30
CA LEU A 351 -2.51 14.15 2.82
C LEU A 351 -1.36 15.14 2.65
N HIS A 352 -1.46 16.00 1.64
CA HIS A 352 -0.50 17.07 1.39
C HIS A 352 -1.16 18.44 1.33
N ALA A 353 -0.36 19.44 1.64
CA ALA A 353 -0.71 20.83 1.76
C ALA A 353 0.52 21.70 1.50
N ARG A 354 0.31 23.01 1.48
CA ARG A 354 1.43 23.94 1.52
C ARG A 354 1.11 25.22 2.27
N THR A 355 2.14 25.81 2.85
CA THR A 355 2.07 27.18 3.36
C THR A 355 2.05 28.19 2.20
N SER A 356 1.66 29.42 2.48
CA SER A 356 1.82 30.54 1.54
C SER A 356 3.30 30.82 1.25
N PHE A 357 3.55 31.54 0.16
CA PHE A 357 4.87 32.02 -0.24
C PHE A 357 4.75 33.22 -1.18
N ASN A 358 5.86 33.92 -1.36
CA ASN A 358 6.04 35.03 -2.29
C ASN A 358 7.14 34.72 -3.31
N GLY A 359 6.90 35.09 -4.56
CA GLY A 359 7.88 34.96 -5.64
C GLY A 359 7.79 33.65 -6.41
N HIS A 360 8.91 33.25 -7.02
CA HIS A 360 8.97 32.12 -7.94
C HIS A 360 9.19 30.81 -7.20
N ARG A 361 8.34 29.82 -7.51
CA ARG A 361 8.45 28.43 -7.06
C ARG A 361 8.09 27.52 -8.22
N HIS A 362 8.85 26.44 -8.39
CA HIS A 362 8.67 25.44 -9.44
C HIS A 362 8.82 24.05 -8.85
N VAL A 363 7.69 23.35 -8.74
CA VAL A 363 7.63 21.93 -8.39
C VAL A 363 6.99 21.19 -9.55
N ARG A 364 7.54 20.03 -9.90
CA ARG A 364 6.96 19.11 -10.87
C ARG A 364 6.30 17.96 -10.12
N LEU A 365 5.10 17.60 -10.54
CA LEU A 365 4.32 16.51 -9.97
C LEU A 365 4.16 15.39 -11.00
N THR A 366 4.47 14.17 -10.61
CA THR A 366 4.06 12.96 -11.35
C THR A 366 3.64 11.87 -10.38
N HIS A 367 3.09 10.77 -10.90
CA HIS A 367 2.67 9.66 -10.08
C HIS A 367 2.82 8.33 -10.81
N VAL A 368 2.96 7.27 -10.02
CA VAL A 368 3.05 5.89 -10.49
C VAL A 368 1.97 5.01 -9.85
N GLY A 369 1.70 3.86 -10.46
CA GLY A 369 0.75 2.88 -9.91
C GLY A 369 1.29 2.21 -8.65
N SER A 370 0.46 2.10 -7.60
CA SER A 370 0.86 1.42 -6.35
C SER A 370 1.09 -0.08 -6.55
N ASP A 371 0.37 -0.71 -7.49
CA ASP A 371 0.49 -2.11 -7.84
C ASP A 371 1.91 -2.46 -8.34
N GLU A 372 2.39 -1.74 -9.36
CA GLU A 372 3.72 -1.94 -9.92
C GLU A 372 4.83 -1.44 -9.00
N PHE A 373 4.60 -0.35 -8.24
CA PHE A 373 5.53 0.10 -7.20
C PHE A 373 5.76 -1.00 -6.15
N TYR A 374 4.69 -1.60 -5.62
CA TYR A 374 4.85 -2.69 -4.65
C TYR A 374 5.27 -4.02 -5.30
N SER A 375 5.06 -4.21 -6.59
CA SER A 375 5.64 -5.33 -7.36
C SER A 375 7.16 -5.27 -7.32
N ARG A 376 7.72 -4.10 -7.67
CA ARG A 376 9.17 -3.86 -7.62
C ARG A 376 9.75 -3.97 -6.22
N TRP A 377 9.03 -3.51 -5.19
CA TRP A 377 9.39 -3.75 -3.79
C TRP A 377 9.49 -5.24 -3.45
N ARG A 378 8.47 -6.05 -3.81
CA ARG A 378 8.50 -7.51 -3.57
C ARG A 378 9.68 -8.18 -4.26
N GLN A 379 9.95 -7.79 -5.50
CA GLN A 379 11.10 -8.28 -6.26
C GLN A 379 12.42 -7.98 -5.53
N LEU A 380 12.65 -6.73 -5.14
CA LEU A 380 13.89 -6.33 -4.44
C LEU A 380 14.03 -7.00 -3.07
N ARG A 381 12.94 -7.12 -2.30
CA ARG A 381 12.94 -7.86 -1.03
C ARG A 381 13.30 -9.33 -1.21
N HIS A 382 12.79 -9.96 -2.26
CA HIS A 382 13.15 -11.33 -2.58
C HIS A 382 14.62 -11.45 -2.99
N GLU A 383 15.07 -10.63 -3.95
CA GLU A 383 16.45 -10.67 -4.48
C GLU A 383 17.51 -10.36 -3.40
N LEU A 384 17.24 -9.40 -2.51
CA LEU A 384 18.22 -8.94 -1.51
C LEU A 384 18.09 -9.62 -0.15
N LYS A 385 16.88 -10.00 0.26
CA LYS A 385 16.59 -10.52 1.62
C LYS A 385 16.10 -11.97 1.62
N GLY A 386 15.87 -12.59 0.47
CA GLY A 386 15.35 -13.96 0.38
C GLY A 386 13.91 -14.11 0.85
N ASP A 387 13.11 -13.03 0.84
CA ASP A 387 11.73 -13.04 1.31
C ASP A 387 10.80 -13.78 0.33
N ILE A 388 10.75 -15.11 0.42
CA ILE A 388 9.96 -15.98 -0.47
C ILE A 388 8.43 -15.85 -0.30
N ASN A 389 7.95 -15.37 0.86
CA ASN A 389 6.51 -15.26 1.13
C ASN A 389 5.88 -13.98 0.57
N LEU A 390 6.68 -13.14 -0.09
CA LEU A 390 6.22 -11.87 -0.65
C LEU A 390 5.75 -11.99 -2.10
N ILE A 391 6.15 -13.05 -2.83
CA ILE A 391 5.83 -13.23 -4.26
C ILE A 391 4.69 -14.22 -4.45
#